data_AF-A0A7V0T9C0-F1
#
_entry.id   AF-A0A7V0T9C0-F1
#
_cell.length_a   1.000
_cell.length_b   1.000
_cell.length_c   1.000
_cell.angle_alpha   90.00
_cell.angle_beta   90.00
_cell.angle_gamma   90.00
#
_symmetry.space_group_name_H-M   'P 1'
#
loop_
_entity.id
_entity.type
_entity.pdbx_description
1 polymer ?
#
loop_
_entity_poly.entity_id
_entity_poly.type
_entity_poly.pdbx_seq_one_letter_code
_entity_poly.pdbx_strand_id
1 'polypeptide(L)'
;MKKLLLLLVTMLMSLAVYGGTFEAGFDYELLAKKLFNQEKISLEQAKQFSQRVLEKEDGLPLVEEWLMSDGANWHVMFRYYNTYNEQSLLISKEYREADSTGWKKRRLAQYSYNESAQIVY
;
A
#
# COMPACT_ATOMS: atom_id res chain seq x y z
N MET A 1 -13.45 32.03 -21.79
CA MET A 1 -13.46 30.55 -21.66
C MET A 1 -12.29 30.00 -20.81
N LYS A 2 -11.93 30.64 -19.68
CA LYS A 2 -10.83 30.17 -18.81
C LYS A 2 -11.28 29.55 -17.48
N LYS A 3 -12.55 29.75 -17.09
CA LYS A 3 -13.09 29.27 -15.80
C LYS A 3 -13.60 27.82 -15.84
N LEU A 4 -13.94 27.30 -17.02
CA LEU A 4 -14.45 25.94 -17.19
C LEU A 4 -13.33 24.87 -17.08
N LEU A 5 -12.11 25.22 -17.48
CA LEU A 5 -10.95 24.32 -17.42
C LEU A 5 -10.50 24.05 -15.98
N LEU A 6 -10.66 25.03 -15.08
CA LEU A 6 -10.22 24.91 -13.69
C LEU A 6 -11.10 23.96 -12.86
N LEU A 7 -12.38 23.81 -13.24
CA LEU A 7 -13.34 22.92 -12.57
C LEU A 7 -13.13 21.44 -12.93
N LEU A 8 -12.66 21.15 -14.15
CA LEU A 8 -12.35 19.78 -14.56
C LEU A 8 -11.09 19.24 -13.85
N VAL A 9 -10.09 20.08 -13.62
CA VAL A 9 -8.85 19.69 -12.94
C VAL A 9 -9.06 19.43 -11.45
N THR A 10 -9.92 20.22 -10.78
CA THR A 10 -10.25 20.00 -9.37
C THR A 10 -11.15 18.78 -9.14
N MET A 11 -12.04 18.44 -10.09
CA MET A 11 -12.82 17.19 -9.99
C MET A 11 -11.96 15.93 -10.23
N LEU A 12 -10.95 15.99 -11.11
CA LEU A 12 -10.03 14.87 -11.34
C LEU A 12 -9.10 14.59 -10.16
N MET A 13 -8.66 15.63 -9.43
CA MET A 13 -7.89 15.49 -8.18
C MET A 13 -8.69 14.78 -7.08
N SER A 14 -10.01 14.99 -7.03
CA SER A 14 -10.88 14.47 -5.97
C SER A 14 -11.13 12.95 -6.09
N LEU A 15 -11.11 12.39 -7.30
CA LEU A 15 -11.41 10.96 -7.53
C LEU A 15 -10.19 10.05 -7.35
N ALA A 16 -8.99 10.54 -7.70
CA ALA A 16 -7.74 9.79 -7.53
C ALA A 16 -7.40 9.53 -6.05
N VAL A 17 -7.86 10.40 -5.15
CA VAL A 17 -7.64 10.25 -3.70
C VAL A 17 -8.44 9.08 -3.13
N TYR A 18 -9.64 8.80 -3.66
CA TYR A 18 -10.53 7.77 -3.09
C TYR A 18 -10.10 6.32 -3.42
N GLY A 19 -9.43 6.10 -4.56
CA GLY A 19 -8.87 4.79 -4.89
C GLY A 19 -7.67 4.40 -4.02
N GLY A 20 -6.82 5.37 -3.66
CA GLY A 20 -5.65 5.15 -2.79
C GLY A 20 -6.00 5.00 -1.31
N THR A 21 -7.09 5.63 -0.83
CA THR A 21 -7.48 5.56 0.59
C THR A 21 -8.04 4.20 1.02
N PHE A 22 -8.62 3.41 0.11
CA PHE A 22 -9.22 2.12 0.47
C PHE A 22 -8.17 1.00 0.61
N GLU A 23 -7.10 1.00 -0.19
CA GLU A 23 -5.99 0.03 -0.05
C GLU A 23 -5.10 0.32 1.15
N ALA A 24 -4.80 1.59 1.43
CA ALA A 24 -4.16 1.98 2.68
C ALA A 24 -5.04 1.52 3.88
N GLY A 25 -6.36 1.65 3.79
CA GLY A 25 -7.28 1.15 4.82
C GLY A 25 -7.18 -0.35 5.09
N PHE A 26 -7.07 -1.19 4.05
CA PHE A 26 -6.90 -2.64 4.19
C PHE A 26 -5.55 -3.00 4.83
N ASP A 27 -4.47 -2.38 4.38
CA ASP A 27 -3.12 -2.63 4.89
C ASP A 27 -3.02 -2.22 6.38
N TYR A 28 -3.64 -1.10 6.76
CA TYR A 28 -3.74 -0.66 8.17
C TYR A 28 -4.65 -1.54 9.02
N GLU A 29 -5.81 -1.99 8.52
CA GLU A 29 -6.73 -2.86 9.26
C GLU A 29 -6.13 -4.25 9.50
N LEU A 30 -5.37 -4.79 8.53
CA LEU A 30 -4.65 -6.05 8.67
C LEU A 30 -3.50 -5.94 9.67
N LEU A 31 -2.72 -4.85 9.63
CA LEU A 31 -1.68 -4.53 10.63
C LEU A 31 -2.30 -4.46 12.03
N ALA A 32 -3.35 -3.65 12.21
CA ALA A 32 -4.01 -3.46 13.50
C ALA A 32 -4.62 -4.75 14.06
N LYS A 33 -5.30 -5.57 13.23
CA LYS A 33 -5.90 -6.84 13.67
C LYS A 33 -4.87 -7.89 14.07
N LYS A 34 -3.75 -7.98 13.34
CA LYS A 34 -2.66 -8.93 13.68
C LYS A 34 -2.02 -8.59 15.03
N LEU A 35 -1.93 -7.30 15.35
CA LEU A 35 -1.33 -6.80 16.59
C LEU A 35 -2.25 -6.93 17.80
N PHE A 36 -3.54 -6.68 17.62
CA PHE A 36 -4.55 -6.90 18.66
C PHE A 36 -4.64 -8.38 19.06
N ASN A 37 -4.62 -9.29 18.08
CA ASN A 37 -4.76 -10.73 18.34
C ASN A 37 -3.49 -11.42 18.86
N GLN A 38 -2.32 -10.79 18.80
CA GLN A 38 -1.05 -11.36 19.29
C GLN A 38 -0.67 -10.90 20.72
N GLU A 39 -1.54 -10.17 21.43
CA GLU A 39 -1.41 -9.80 22.86
C GLU A 39 -0.07 -9.15 23.27
N LYS A 40 0.58 -8.35 22.42
CA LYS A 40 1.95 -7.85 22.74
C LYS A 40 2.19 -6.34 22.70
N ILE A 41 1.24 -5.51 22.26
CA ILE A 41 1.36 -4.04 22.31
C ILE A 41 -0.01 -3.37 22.41
N SER A 42 -0.08 -2.17 23.03
CA SER A 42 -1.32 -1.39 23.10
C SER A 42 -1.67 -0.78 21.74
N LEU A 43 -2.95 -0.45 21.53
CA LEU A 43 -3.42 0.25 20.32
C LEU A 43 -2.69 1.58 20.11
N GLU A 44 -2.17 2.21 21.15
CA GLU A 44 -1.40 3.45 21.06
C GLU A 44 0.04 3.22 20.57
N GLN A 45 0.67 2.12 20.98
CA GLN A 45 1.99 1.71 20.49
C GLN A 45 1.94 1.24 19.03
N ALA A 46 0.87 0.53 18.68
CA ALA A 46 0.62 0.09 17.32
C ALA A 46 0.46 1.25 16.33
N LYS A 47 0.32 2.53 16.74
CA LYS A 47 0.08 3.66 15.82
C LYS A 47 1.33 4.17 15.07
N GLN A 48 2.53 3.74 15.45
CA GLN A 48 3.75 4.18 14.76
C GLN A 48 4.10 3.24 13.62
N PHE A 49 3.62 3.59 12.43
CA PHE A 49 3.93 2.90 11.18
C PHE A 49 4.84 3.75 10.31
N SER A 50 5.70 3.07 9.57
CA SER A 50 6.53 3.70 8.55
C SER A 50 6.62 2.80 7.33
N GLN A 51 6.68 3.42 6.16
CA GLN A 51 6.92 2.74 4.89
C GLN A 51 8.36 2.99 4.47
N ARG A 52 9.04 1.94 4.01
CA ARG A 52 10.37 2.02 3.42
C ARG A 52 10.37 1.37 2.05
N VAL A 53 10.74 2.13 1.03
CA VAL A 53 10.98 1.59 -0.32
C VAL A 53 12.40 1.02 -0.36
N LEU A 54 12.52 -0.26 -0.70
CA LEU A 54 13.81 -0.95 -0.82
C LEU A 54 14.35 -0.87 -2.24
N GLU A 55 13.48 -1.10 -3.22
CA GLU A 55 13.84 -1.18 -4.64
C GLU A 55 12.86 -0.32 -5.45
N LYS A 56 13.39 0.35 -6.47
CA LYS A 56 12.61 1.20 -7.36
C LYS A 56 13.10 1.10 -8.80
N GLU A 57 12.19 1.28 -9.74
CA GLU A 57 12.46 1.37 -11.17
C GLU A 57 11.66 2.54 -11.72
N ASP A 58 12.33 3.48 -12.40
CA ASP A 58 11.72 4.71 -12.92
C ASP A 58 10.91 5.52 -11.88
N GLY A 59 11.32 5.42 -10.60
CA GLY A 59 10.64 6.08 -9.48
C GLY A 59 9.42 5.31 -8.94
N LEU A 60 9.04 4.20 -9.56
CA LEU A 60 8.01 3.27 -9.09
C LEU A 60 8.60 2.29 -8.07
N PRO A 61 7.96 2.08 -6.91
CA PRO A 61 8.47 1.17 -5.90
C PRO A 61 8.23 -0.29 -6.31
N LEU A 62 9.30 -1.06 -6.53
CA LEU A 62 9.21 -2.49 -6.84
C LEU A 62 9.07 -3.34 -5.58
N VAL A 63 9.78 -2.95 -4.51
CA VAL A 63 9.76 -3.65 -3.23
C VAL A 63 9.61 -2.65 -2.10
N GLU A 64 8.62 -2.85 -1.25
CA GLU A 64 8.29 -1.97 -0.14
C GLU A 64 8.13 -2.75 1.16
N GLU A 65 8.62 -2.18 2.25
CA GLU A 65 8.44 -2.71 3.59
C GLU A 65 7.57 -1.79 4.42
N TRP A 66 6.68 -2.40 5.19
CA TRP A 66 5.89 -1.72 6.21
C TRP A 66 6.43 -2.11 7.57
N LEU A 67 6.92 -1.10 8.28
CA LEU A 67 7.54 -1.22 9.58
C LEU A 67 6.61 -0.69 10.65
N MET A 68 6.75 -1.26 11.83
CA MET A 68 6.10 -0.77 13.04
C MET A 68 7.14 -0.61 14.14
N SER A 69 6.97 0.42 14.98
CA SER A 69 7.77 0.55 16.19
C SER A 69 7.06 0.00 17.42
N ASP A 70 7.81 -0.66 18.30
CA ASP A 70 7.39 -0.96 19.68
C ASP A 70 7.81 0.14 20.68
N GLY A 71 8.34 1.26 20.18
CA GLY A 71 8.90 2.38 20.94
C GLY A 71 10.42 2.33 21.12
N ALA A 72 11.04 1.14 21.05
CA ALA A 72 12.49 0.96 21.16
C ALA A 72 13.13 0.51 19.86
N ASN A 73 12.44 -0.33 19.09
CA ASN A 73 12.92 -0.92 17.85
C ASN A 73 11.88 -0.76 16.74
N TRP A 74 12.33 -0.92 15.50
CA TRP A 74 11.48 -1.03 14.33
C TRP A 74 11.48 -2.47 13.83
N HIS A 75 10.28 -3.03 13.66
CA HIS A 75 10.05 -4.38 13.20
C HIS A 75 9.42 -4.33 11.81
N VAL A 76 9.99 -5.07 10.86
CA VAL A 76 9.36 -5.22 9.54
C VAL A 76 8.19 -6.18 9.70
N MET A 77 7.00 -5.69 9.41
CA MET A 77 5.78 -6.48 9.53
C MET A 77 5.51 -7.21 8.22
N PHE A 78 5.57 -6.46 7.13
CA PHE A 78 5.15 -6.92 5.81
C PHE A 78 6.09 -6.41 4.73
N ARG A 79 6.11 -7.16 3.63
CA ARG A 79 6.79 -6.77 2.41
C ARG A 79 5.83 -6.91 1.23
N TYR A 80 5.77 -5.87 0.42
CA TYR A 80 5.05 -5.86 -0.84
C TYR A 80 6.02 -5.95 -2.01
N TYR A 81 5.64 -6.75 -3.01
CA TYR A 81 6.29 -6.80 -4.30
C TYR A 81 5.29 -6.31 -5.34
N ASN A 82 5.62 -5.21 -5.97
CA ASN A 82 4.76 -4.52 -6.92
C ASN A 82 5.22 -4.85 -8.33
N THR A 83 4.26 -5.02 -9.23
CA THR A 83 4.53 -5.18 -10.66
C THR A 83 3.71 -4.16 -11.41
N TYR A 84 4.35 -3.47 -12.35
CA TYR A 84 3.72 -2.44 -13.17
C TYR A 84 3.66 -2.90 -14.62
N ASN A 85 2.70 -2.39 -15.38
CA ASN A 85 2.67 -2.56 -16.84
C ASN A 85 3.54 -1.48 -17.54
N GLU A 86 3.60 -1.54 -18.86
CA GLU A 86 4.34 -0.58 -19.70
C GLU A 86 3.87 0.87 -19.56
N GLN A 87 2.65 1.07 -19.05
CA GLN A 87 2.06 2.39 -18.79
C GLN A 87 2.29 2.85 -17.34
N SER A 88 3.17 2.18 -16.58
CA SER A 88 3.44 2.46 -15.17
C SER A 88 2.23 2.28 -14.24
N LEU A 89 1.23 1.49 -14.64
CA LEU A 89 0.08 1.14 -13.81
C LEU A 89 0.37 -0.14 -13.01
N LEU A 90 0.05 -0.13 -11.72
CA LEU A 90 0.26 -1.27 -10.82
C LEU A 90 -0.66 -2.44 -11.19
N ILE A 91 -0.14 -3.50 -11.80
CA ILE A 91 -0.94 -4.66 -12.21
C ILE A 91 -0.95 -5.80 -11.19
N SER A 92 0.02 -5.84 -10.28
CA SER A 92 0.00 -6.79 -9.17
C SER A 92 0.69 -6.26 -7.93
N LYS A 93 0.16 -6.62 -6.76
CA LYS A 93 0.73 -6.33 -5.45
C LYS A 93 0.75 -7.63 -4.64
N GLU A 94 1.93 -8.24 -4.51
CA GLU A 94 2.12 -9.45 -3.73
C GLU A 94 2.50 -9.10 -2.29
N TYR A 95 1.67 -9.56 -1.36
CA TYR A 95 1.86 -9.39 0.07
C TYR A 95 2.56 -10.61 0.67
N ARG A 96 3.72 -10.36 1.30
CA ARG A 96 4.47 -11.33 2.08
C ARG A 96 4.61 -10.90 3.53
N GLU A 97 4.58 -11.89 4.40
CA GLU A 97 4.77 -11.73 5.82
C GLU A 97 6.06 -12.42 6.24
N ALA A 98 6.82 -11.80 7.15
CA ALA A 98 7.99 -12.43 7.73
C ALA A 98 7.57 -13.63 8.61
N ASP A 99 8.24 -14.76 8.42
CA ASP A 99 8.17 -15.91 9.31
C ASP A 99 9.57 -16.45 9.64
N SER A 100 9.65 -17.55 10.39
CA SER A 100 10.94 -18.14 10.80
C SER A 100 11.80 -18.66 9.65
N THR A 101 11.24 -18.76 8.44
CA THR A 101 11.92 -19.25 7.23
C THR A 101 12.23 -18.15 6.22
N GLY A 102 11.83 -16.90 6.49
CA GLY A 102 12.03 -15.74 5.62
C GLY A 102 10.72 -15.06 5.29
N TRP A 103 10.40 -14.92 3.99
CA TRP A 103 9.22 -14.22 3.50
C TRP A 103 8.18 -15.18 2.92
N LYS A 104 7.08 -15.36 3.63
CA LYS A 104 5.99 -16.23 3.19
C LYS A 104 4.93 -15.43 2.44
N LYS A 105 4.61 -15.87 1.22
CA LYS A 105 3.50 -15.32 0.44
C LYS A 105 2.18 -15.57 1.15
N ARG A 106 1.37 -14.53 1.26
CA ARG A 106 0.07 -14.57 1.93
C ARG A 106 -1.08 -14.16 1.03
N ARG A 107 -0.87 -13.14 0.18
CA ARG A 107 -1.89 -12.65 -0.75
C ARG A 107 -1.23 -12.13 -2.01
N LEU A 108 -1.96 -12.21 -3.11
CA LEU A 108 -1.66 -11.54 -4.36
C LEU A 108 -2.91 -10.76 -4.75
N ALA A 109 -2.80 -9.43 -4.85
CA ALA A 109 -3.80 -8.61 -5.51
C ALA A 109 -3.40 -8.43 -6.98
N GLN A 110 -4.36 -8.54 -7.88
CA GLN A 110 -4.18 -8.30 -9.31
C GLN A 110 -5.17 -7.22 -9.73
N TYR A 111 -4.72 -6.30 -10.58
CA TYR A 111 -5.51 -5.17 -11.03
C TYR A 111 -5.63 -5.19 -12.54
N SER A 112 -6.86 -5.03 -13.01
CA SER A 112 -7.16 -4.75 -14.41
C SER A 112 -7.57 -3.30 -14.53
N TYR A 113 -7.34 -2.69 -15.70
CA TYR A 113 -7.64 -1.29 -15.93
C TYR A 113 -8.48 -1.11 -17.18
N ASN A 114 -9.42 -0.16 -17.16
CA ASN A 114 -10.04 0.34 -18.38
C ASN A 114 -9.10 1.32 -19.13
N GLU A 115 -9.54 1.80 -20.30
CA GLU A 115 -8.77 2.74 -21.13
C GLU A 115 -8.45 4.07 -20.43
N SER A 116 -9.19 4.42 -19.37
CA SER A 116 -8.97 5.61 -18.54
C SER A 116 -8.09 5.35 -17.31
N ALA A 117 -7.36 4.24 -17.28
CA ALA A 117 -6.51 3.83 -16.16
C ALA A 117 -7.25 3.70 -14.81
N GLN A 118 -8.54 3.40 -14.84
CA GLN A 118 -9.32 3.11 -13.63
C GLN A 118 -9.33 1.60 -13.38
N ILE A 119 -9.16 1.19 -12.12
CA ILE A 119 -9.21 -0.23 -11.73
C ILE A 119 -10.61 -0.79 -12.04
N VAL A 120 -10.66 -1.91 -12.75
CA VAL A 120 -11.87 -2.71 -13.02
C VAL A 120 -11.70 -4.11 -12.43
N TYR A 121 -12.77 -4.64 -11.81
CA TYR A 121 -12.81 -5.97 -11.19
C TYR A 121 -13.19 -7.06 -12.20
#